data_AF-A0A835R5Z2-F1
#
_entry.id   AF-A0A835R5Z2-F1
#
_cell.length_a   1.000
_cell.length_b   1.000
_cell.length_c   1.000
_cell.angle_alpha   90.00
_cell.angle_beta   90.00
_cell.angle_gamma   90.00
#
_symmetry.space_group_name_H-M   'P 1'
#
loop_
_entity.id
_entity.type
_entity.pdbx_description
1 polymer ?
#
loop_
_entity_poly.entity_id
_entity_poly.type
_entity_poly.pdbx_seq_one_letter_code
_entity_poly.pdbx_strand_id
1 'polypeptide(L)'
;MPNIYNALVIQGRDTVDKQINVTCEVQQLLGNNRVRTVAMSATDGLMRGMKVIDTGAPLSVPVGEATLGRIFSVLGEPVDNLGPVDTTHNISYS
;
A
#
# COMPACT_ATOMS: atom_id res chain seq x y z
N MET A 1 -5.38 15.32 6.92
CA MET A 1 -4.04 15.31 6.31
C MET A 1 -3.36 14.06 6.81
N PRO A 2 -2.83 13.19 5.93
CA PRO A 2 -2.23 11.93 6.34
C PRO A 2 -1.00 12.17 7.22
N ASN A 3 -0.76 11.26 8.17
CA ASN A 3 0.43 11.29 9.02
C ASN A 3 1.64 10.68 8.30
N ILE A 4 2.83 10.90 8.86
CA ILE A 4 4.03 10.14 8.45
C ILE A 4 3.76 8.66 8.71
N TYR A 5 4.21 7.81 7.80
CA TYR A 5 3.99 6.35 7.72
C TYR A 5 2.57 5.90 7.34
N ASN A 6 1.60 6.80 7.16
CA ASN A 6 0.30 6.39 6.63
C ASN A 6 0.46 5.79 5.23
N ALA A 7 -0.28 4.71 4.99
CA ALA A 7 -0.45 4.17 3.66
C ALA A 7 -1.46 5.01 2.87
N LEU A 8 -1.13 5.27 1.61
CA LEU A 8 -1.96 5.95 0.63
C LEU A 8 -2.14 5.03 -0.56
N VAL A 9 -3.36 4.97 -1.08
CA VAL A 9 -3.68 4.15 -2.24
C VAL A 9 -4.05 5.06 -3.39
N ILE A 10 -3.25 5.02 -4.46
CA ILE A 10 -3.52 5.75 -5.70
C ILE A 10 -4.37 4.86 -6.60
N GLN A 11 -5.58 5.32 -6.90
CA GLN A 11 -6.53 4.62 -7.78
C GLN A 11 -6.74 5.41 -9.06
N GLY A 12 -6.65 4.71 -10.18
CA GLY A 12 -6.87 5.31 -11.49
C GLY A 12 -6.99 4.26 -12.59
N ARG A 13 -7.02 4.76 -13.82
CA ARG A 13 -6.88 3.95 -15.03
C ARG A 13 -5.78 4.53 -15.89
N ASP A 14 -5.00 3.65 -16.49
CA ASP A 14 -3.98 4.04 -17.47
C ASP A 14 -4.63 4.41 -18.82
N THR A 15 -3.82 4.95 -19.73
CA THR A 15 -4.13 5.20 -21.16
C THR A 15 -4.71 4.01 -21.91
N VAL A 16 -4.44 2.79 -21.46
CA VAL A 16 -4.93 1.53 -22.04
C VAL A 16 -6.10 0.93 -21.23
N ASP A 17 -6.77 1.76 -20.41
CA ASP A 17 -7.90 1.40 -19.52
C ASP A 17 -7.56 0.31 -18.48
N LYS A 18 -6.27 0.06 -18.23
CA LYS A 18 -5.79 -0.84 -17.18
C LYS A 18 -5.99 -0.19 -15.81
N GLN A 19 -6.59 -0.91 -14.88
CA GLN A 19 -6.76 -0.43 -13.50
C GLN A 19 -5.39 -0.28 -12.83
N ILE A 20 -5.12 0.92 -12.31
CA ILE A 20 -3.93 1.22 -11.52
C ILE A 20 -4.33 1.27 -10.05
N ASN A 21 -3.64 0.49 -9.25
CA ASN A 21 -3.75 0.49 -7.80
C ASN A 21 -2.34 0.46 -7.21
N VAL A 22 -1.82 1.63 -6.84
CA VAL A 22 -0.45 1.76 -6.31
C VAL A 22 -0.54 2.18 -4.85
N THR A 23 -0.02 1.32 -3.97
CA THR A 23 0.14 1.64 -2.56
C THR A 23 1.43 2.43 -2.37
N CYS A 24 1.34 3.51 -1.62
CA CYS A 24 2.42 4.42 -1.29
C CYS A 24 2.45 4.67 0.22
N GLU A 25 3.61 4.95 0.77
CA GLU A 25 3.76 5.31 2.19
C GLU A 25 4.24 6.75 2.32
N VAL A 26 3.64 7.53 3.23
CA VAL A 26 4.09 8.89 3.52
C VAL A 26 5.42 8.87 4.27
N GLN A 27 6.46 9.41 3.66
CA GLN A 27 7.79 9.52 4.28
C GLN A 27 8.02 10.89 4.92
N GLN A 28 7.41 11.94 4.36
CA GLN A 28 7.66 13.29 4.82
C GLN A 28 6.48 14.22 4.54
N LEU A 29 6.18 15.09 5.50
CA LEU A 29 5.28 16.23 5.32
C LEU A 29 6.09 17.40 4.73
N LEU A 30 5.71 17.88 3.55
CA LEU A 30 6.41 18.98 2.86
C LEU A 30 5.80 20.35 3.17
N GLY A 31 4.71 20.41 3.94
CA GLY A 31 3.91 21.62 4.13
C GLY A 31 3.01 21.91 2.92
N ASN A 32 2.23 23.00 2.98
CA ASN A 32 1.30 23.40 1.91
C ASN A 32 0.36 22.27 1.44
N ASN A 33 -0.14 21.45 2.38
CA ASN A 33 -0.97 20.27 2.10
C ASN A 33 -0.33 19.27 1.12
N ARG A 34 1.00 19.20 1.08
CA ARG A 34 1.77 18.27 0.25
C ARG A 34 2.56 17.30 1.12
N VAL A 35 2.66 16.08 0.64
CA VAL A 35 3.43 15.00 1.25
C VAL A 35 4.37 14.38 0.22
N ARG A 36 5.51 13.87 0.68
CA ARG A 36 6.39 13.00 -0.10
C ARG A 36 6.09 11.57 0.28
N THR A 37 5.89 10.73 -0.72
CA THR A 37 5.56 9.32 -0.54
C THR A 37 6.55 8.44 -1.29
N VAL A 38 6.74 7.21 -0.81
CA VAL A 38 7.46 6.15 -1.53
C VAL A 38 6.44 5.13 -2.01
N ALA A 39 6.50 4.77 -3.29
CA ALA A 39 5.63 3.75 -3.86
C ALA A 39 6.15 2.35 -3.52
N MET A 40 5.24 1.45 -3.14
CA MET A 40 5.54 0.04 -2.83
C MET A 40 5.45 -0.86 -4.07
N SER A 41 5.13 -0.27 -5.23
CA SER A 41 4.96 -0.97 -6.51
C SER A 41 5.37 -0.05 -7.66
N ALA A 42 5.43 -0.59 -8.87
CA ALA A 42 5.76 0.16 -10.07
C ALA A 42 4.82 1.37 -10.26
N THR A 43 5.39 2.52 -10.60
CA THR A 43 4.67 3.78 -10.78
C THR A 43 4.31 4.06 -12.25
N ASP A 44 4.46 3.07 -13.13
CA ASP A 44 4.13 3.19 -14.55
C ASP A 44 2.65 3.54 -14.75
N GLY A 45 2.39 4.46 -15.67
CA GLY A 45 1.03 4.92 -15.97
C GLY A 45 0.44 5.91 -14.96
N LEU A 46 1.12 6.23 -13.85
CA LEU A 46 0.63 7.24 -12.91
C LEU A 46 0.63 8.65 -13.53
N MET A 47 -0.47 9.37 -13.31
CA MET A 47 -0.67 10.73 -13.82
C MET A 47 -1.08 11.69 -12.72
N ARG A 48 -0.80 12.98 -12.94
CA ARG A 48 -1.26 14.05 -12.06
C ARG A 48 -2.79 14.12 -12.05
N GLY A 49 -3.37 14.36 -10.88
CA GLY A 49 -4.82 14.44 -10.70
C GLY A 49 -5.49 13.08 -10.42
N MET A 50 -4.74 11.97 -10.42
CA MET A 50 -5.26 10.69 -9.97
C MET A 50 -5.74 10.74 -8.52
N LYS A 51 -6.77 9.96 -8.22
CA LYS A 51 -7.39 9.92 -6.90
C LYS A 51 -6.44 9.22 -5.93
N VAL A 52 -6.19 9.86 -4.79
CA VAL A 52 -5.41 9.29 -3.69
C VAL A 52 -6.34 9.10 -2.50
N ILE A 53 -6.32 7.91 -1.91
CA ILE A 53 -7.11 7.54 -0.74
C ILE A 53 -6.15 7.31 0.41
N ASP A 54 -6.34 8.05 1.51
CA ASP A 54 -5.63 7.80 2.76
C ASP A 54 -6.30 6.63 3.49
N THR A 55 -5.53 5.60 3.84
CA THR A 55 -6.04 4.47 4.63
C THR A 55 -6.25 4.84 6.10
N GLY A 56 -5.66 5.95 6.55
CA GLY A 56 -5.73 6.41 7.94
C GLY A 56 -4.79 5.67 8.89
N ALA A 57 -4.08 4.65 8.41
CA ALA A 57 -3.18 3.82 9.21
C ALA A 57 -1.91 3.47 8.42
N PRO A 58 -0.83 3.07 9.10
CA PRO A 58 0.36 2.57 8.41
C PRO A 58 0.11 1.27 7.65
N LEU A 59 1.02 0.96 6.74
CA LEU A 59 0.99 -0.32 6.04
C LEU A 59 1.04 -1.47 7.05
N SER A 60 0.15 -2.44 6.89
CA SER A 60 -0.01 -3.52 7.85
C SER A 60 0.07 -4.87 7.14
N VAL A 61 0.82 -5.81 7.71
CA VAL A 61 0.99 -7.16 7.16
C VAL A 61 0.43 -8.21 8.13
N PRO A 62 -0.04 -9.36 7.63
CA PRO A 62 -0.46 -10.47 8.47
C PRO A 62 0.74 -11.01 9.28
N VAL A 63 0.50 -11.36 10.54
CA VAL A 63 1.47 -12.04 11.42
C VAL A 63 0.81 -13.16 12.22
N GLY A 64 1.64 -14.03 12.80
CA GLY A 64 1.21 -15.15 13.64
C GLY A 64 1.47 -16.51 13.00
N GLU A 65 1.04 -17.59 13.66
CA GLU A 65 1.32 -18.96 13.21
C GLU A 65 0.81 -19.24 11.79
N ALA A 66 -0.32 -18.64 11.40
CA ALA A 66 -0.89 -18.76 10.05
C ALA A 66 0.03 -18.26 8.93
N THR A 67 1.05 -17.45 9.26
CA THR A 67 2.03 -16.93 8.29
C THR A 67 3.25 -17.83 8.12
N LEU A 68 3.43 -18.84 8.99
CA LEU A 68 4.58 -19.74 8.91
C LEU A 68 4.53 -20.58 7.63
N GLY A 69 5.63 -20.56 6.87
CA GLY A 69 5.74 -21.27 5.59
C GLY A 69 5.00 -20.60 4.43
N ARG A 70 4.42 -19.41 4.64
CA ARG A 70 3.80 -18.59 3.59
C ARG A 70 4.78 -17.54 3.06
N ILE A 71 4.62 -17.17 1.79
CA ILE A 71 5.42 -16.09 1.17
C ILE A 71 4.50 -14.90 0.91
N PHE A 72 4.88 -13.74 1.43
CA PHE A 72 4.11 -12.50 1.30
C PHE A 72 4.88 -11.42 0.54
N SER A 73 4.12 -10.56 -0.14
CA SER A 73 4.63 -9.28 -0.64
C SER A 73 4.82 -8.28 0.49
N VAL A 74 5.46 -7.14 0.21
CA VAL A 74 5.60 -6.02 1.16
C VAL A 74 4.24 -5.48 1.61
N LEU A 75 3.20 -5.66 0.80
CA LEU A 75 1.82 -5.26 1.11
C LEU A 75 1.10 -6.27 2.01
N GLY A 76 1.74 -7.38 2.38
CA GLY A 76 1.12 -8.44 3.17
C GLY A 76 0.24 -9.40 2.36
N GLU A 77 0.27 -9.31 1.03
CA GLU A 77 -0.51 -10.19 0.14
C GLU A 77 0.24 -11.51 -0.09
N PRO A 78 -0.41 -12.69 0.02
CA PRO A 78 0.24 -13.96 -0.24
C PRO A 78 0.56 -14.12 -1.73
N VAL A 79 1.81 -14.45 -2.05
CA VAL A 79 2.31 -14.65 -3.43
C VAL A 79 2.71 -16.10 -3.72
N ASP A 80 2.34 -17.01 -2.82
CA ASP A 80 2.69 -18.44 -2.87
C ASP A 80 1.66 -19.33 -3.58
N ASN A 81 0.57 -18.75 -4.12
CA ASN A 81 -0.55 -19.48 -4.74
C ASN A 81 -1.25 -20.50 -3.81
N LEU A 82 -1.04 -20.43 -2.49
CA LEU A 82 -1.65 -21.35 -1.51
C LEU A 82 -3.02 -20.85 -1.00
N GLY A 83 -3.62 -19.87 -1.66
CA GLY A 83 -4.90 -19.27 -1.28
C GLY A 83 -4.80 -18.20 -0.20
N PRO A 84 -5.92 -17.69 0.32
CA PRO A 84 -5.93 -16.66 1.36
C PRO A 84 -5.32 -17.17 2.67
N VAL A 85 -4.79 -16.26 3.48
CA VAL A 85 -4.27 -16.57 4.81
C VAL A 85 -5.27 -16.06 5.83
N ASP A 86 -5.76 -16.95 6.68
CA ASP A 86 -6.67 -16.55 7.75
C ASP A 86 -5.85 -16.10 8.96
N THR A 87 -5.67 -14.78 9.09
CA THR A 87 -4.87 -14.18 10.17
C THR A 87 -5.75 -13.35 11.09
N THR A 88 -5.65 -13.60 12.39
CA THR A 88 -6.33 -12.82 13.42
C THR A 88 -5.56 -11.56 13.84
N HIS A 89 -4.28 -11.45 13.46
CA HIS A 89 -3.41 -10.36 13.87
C HIS A 89 -2.63 -9.79 12.69
N ASN A 90 -2.66 -8.46 12.56
CA ASN A 90 -1.84 -7.70 11.63
C ASN A 90 -0.89 -6.82 12.44
N ILE A 91 0.36 -6.68 11.96
CA ILE A 91 1.30 -5.71 12.51
C ILE A 91 1.43 -4.54 11.55
N SER A 92 1.34 -3.33 12.07
CA SER A 92 1.61 -2.10 11.32
C SER A 92 3.10 -1.76 11.44
N TYR A 93 3.75 -1.41 10.33
CA TYR A 93 5.14 -0.94 10.34
C TYR A 93 5.21 0.59 10.31
N SER A 94 6.21 1.16 10.99
CA SER A 94 6.55 2.60 11.03
C SER A 94 8.06 2.78 11.07
#